data_AF-A0A855MSS1-F1
#
_entry.id   AF-A0A855MSS1-F1
#
_cell.length_a   1.000
_cell.length_b   1.000
_cell.length_c   1.000
_cell.angle_alpha   90.00
_cell.angle_beta   90.00
_cell.angle_gamma   90.00
#
_symmetry.space_group_name_H-M   'P 1'
#
loop_
_entity.id
_entity.type
_entity.pdbx_description
1 polymer ?
#
loop_
_entity_poly.entity_id
_entity_poly.type
_entity_poly.pdbx_seq_one_letter_code
_entity_poly.pdbx_strand_id
1 'polypeptide(L)'
;MLESKNVEKLEEWIEKASNLKIRKIDKFVNGLKRDIQAVRNAIIYEYNNGLAEGSVNKLKVIKRIMYGRNKFEMLRQKVLLLENNG
;
A
#
# COMPACT_ATOMS: atom_id res chain seq x y z
N MET A 1 -0.36 15.48 -9.99
CA MET A 1 0.02 14.24 -10.70
C MET A 1 -0.98 13.13 -10.35
N LEU A 2 -1.04 12.71 -9.09
CA LEU A 2 -2.03 11.75 -8.58
C LEU A 2 -3.45 12.34 -8.53
N GLU A 3 -3.64 13.53 -7.96
CA GLU A 3 -4.95 14.21 -7.93
C GLU A 3 -5.46 14.61 -9.32
N SER A 4 -4.53 14.94 -10.23
CA SER A 4 -4.84 15.36 -11.59
C SER A 4 -5.03 14.18 -12.56
N LYS A 5 -4.96 12.93 -12.08
CA LYS A 5 -5.03 11.67 -12.85
C LYS A 5 -4.20 11.67 -14.16
N ASN A 6 -3.09 12.40 -14.19
CA ASN A 6 -2.31 12.60 -15.40
C ASN A 6 -1.04 11.74 -15.35
N VAL A 7 -1.02 10.70 -16.19
CA VAL A 7 0.07 9.72 -16.27
C VAL A 7 1.31 10.31 -16.95
N GLU A 8 1.16 11.18 -17.93
CA GLU A 8 2.28 11.80 -18.67
C GLU A 8 3.18 12.62 -17.72
N LYS A 9 2.56 13.35 -16.77
CA LYS A 9 3.29 14.07 -15.71
C LYS A 9 4.10 13.14 -14.80
N LEU A 10 3.75 11.86 -14.68
CA LEU A 10 4.57 10.87 -13.97
C LEU A 10 5.85 10.59 -14.73
N GLU A 11 5.74 10.38 -16.02
CA GLU A 11 6.85 10.00 -16.87
C GLU A 11 7.86 11.13 -16.97
N GLU A 12 7.38 12.36 -17.18
CA GLU A 12 8.22 13.56 -17.11
C GLU A 12 8.93 13.70 -15.76
N TRP A 13 8.23 13.43 -14.66
CA TRP A 13 8.82 13.51 -13.33
C TRP A 13 9.88 12.42 -13.11
N ILE A 14 9.61 11.19 -13.55
CA ILE A 14 10.56 10.08 -13.48
C ILE A 14 11.85 10.40 -14.26
N GLU A 15 11.72 11.01 -15.43
CA GLU A 15 12.86 11.43 -16.25
C GLU A 15 13.67 12.53 -15.56
N LYS A 16 13.00 13.60 -15.11
CA LYS A 16 13.64 14.69 -14.35
C LYS A 16 14.34 14.16 -13.09
N ALA A 17 13.68 13.27 -12.35
CA ALA A 17 14.21 12.67 -11.13
C ALA A 17 15.45 11.80 -11.38
N SER A 18 15.47 11.04 -12.49
CA SER A 18 16.62 10.24 -12.91
C SER A 18 17.82 11.12 -13.29
N ASN A 19 17.56 12.30 -13.88
CA ASN A 19 18.61 13.23 -14.31
C ASN A 19 19.31 13.95 -13.13
N LEU A 20 18.73 13.95 -11.93
CA LEU A 20 19.35 14.53 -10.73
C LEU A 20 20.54 13.72 -10.23
N LYS A 21 20.71 12.46 -10.66
CA LYS A 21 21.81 11.55 -10.28
C LYS A 21 21.99 11.40 -8.76
N ILE A 22 20.88 11.49 -8.02
CA ILE A 22 20.87 11.30 -6.57
C ILE A 22 20.56 9.84 -6.30
N ARG A 23 21.54 9.08 -5.78
CA ARG A 23 21.43 7.62 -5.57
C ARG A 23 20.15 7.17 -4.85
N LYS A 24 19.66 7.94 -3.88
CA LYS A 24 18.40 7.63 -3.16
C LYS A 24 17.18 7.76 -4.06
N ILE A 25 17.14 8.81 -4.89
CA ILE A 25 16.07 9.06 -5.86
C ILE A 25 16.13 8.01 -6.97
N ASP A 26 17.31 7.68 -7.47
CA ASP A 26 17.47 6.65 -8.50
C ASP A 26 16.94 5.29 -8.03
N LYS A 27 17.21 4.91 -6.77
CA LYS A 27 16.63 3.69 -6.18
C LYS A 27 15.10 3.73 -6.12
N PHE A 28 14.53 4.89 -5.76
CA PHE A 28 13.08 5.06 -5.72
C PHE A 28 12.47 4.99 -7.12
N VAL A 29 13.04 5.70 -8.09
CA VAL A 29 12.62 5.68 -9.49
C VAL A 29 12.73 4.28 -10.08
N ASN A 30 13.79 3.53 -9.78
CA ASN A 30 13.91 2.14 -10.21
C ASN A 30 12.83 1.24 -9.60
N GLY A 31 12.40 1.51 -8.36
CA GLY A 31 11.23 0.88 -7.76
C GLY A 31 9.96 1.18 -8.56
N LEU A 32 9.68 2.46 -8.81
CA LEU A 32 8.53 2.89 -9.60
C LEU A 32 8.52 2.30 -11.01
N LYS A 33 9.67 2.22 -11.68
CA LYS A 33 9.80 1.65 -13.02
C LYS A 33 9.47 0.14 -13.04
N ARG A 34 9.86 -0.61 -12.01
CA ARG A 34 9.50 -2.05 -11.89
C ARG A 34 7.99 -2.25 -11.77
N ASP A 35 7.33 -1.37 -11.03
CA ASP A 35 5.90 -1.46 -10.75
C ASP A 35 5.06 -0.47 -11.57
N ILE A 36 5.58 0.00 -12.71
CA ILE A 36 5.02 1.14 -13.45
C ILE A 36 3.56 0.93 -13.86
N GLN A 37 3.18 -0.31 -14.18
CA GLN A 37 1.80 -0.63 -14.53
C GLN A 37 0.86 -0.45 -13.33
N ALA A 38 1.27 -0.87 -12.14
CA ALA A 38 0.48 -0.68 -10.92
C ALA A 38 0.37 0.81 -10.57
N VAL A 39 1.45 1.57 -10.74
CA VAL A 39 1.46 3.03 -10.50
C VAL A 39 0.54 3.76 -11.48
N ARG A 40 0.58 3.41 -12.78
CA ARG A 40 -0.35 3.96 -13.78
C ARG A 40 -1.80 3.62 -13.44
N ASN A 41 -2.08 2.37 -13.09
CA ASN A 41 -3.42 1.95 -12.69
C ASN A 41 -3.91 2.72 -11.44
N ALA A 42 -3.04 2.98 -10.46
CA ALA A 42 -3.38 3.76 -9.27
C ALA A 42 -3.68 5.24 -9.57
N ILE A 43 -3.24 5.77 -10.71
CA ILE A 43 -3.55 7.14 -11.19
C ILE A 43 -4.88 7.15 -11.95
N ILE A 44 -5.12 6.11 -12.76
CA ILE A 44 -6.30 6.02 -13.63
C ILE A 44 -7.56 5.67 -12.82
N TYR A 45 -7.44 4.69 -11.94
CA TYR A 45 -8.56 4.15 -11.18
C TYR A 45 -8.63 4.78 -9.79
N GLU A 46 -9.85 4.93 -9.27
CA GLU A 46 -10.08 5.42 -7.91
C GLU A 46 -9.97 4.32 -6.84
N TYR A 47 -9.87 3.07 -7.29
CA TYR A 47 -9.72 1.92 -6.41
C TYR A 47 -8.33 1.93 -5.77
N ASN A 48 -8.31 1.84 -4.45
CA ASN A 48 -7.10 1.74 -3.66
C ASN A 48 -7.17 0.51 -2.74
N ASN A 49 -6.01 0.00 -2.34
CA ASN A 49 -5.93 -1.11 -1.39
C ASN A 49 -6.13 -0.67 0.07
N GLY A 50 -6.52 0.58 0.33
CA GLY A 50 -6.60 1.14 1.68
C GLY A 50 -7.57 0.38 2.60
N LEU A 51 -8.72 -0.06 2.08
CA LEU A 51 -9.66 -0.88 2.85
C LEU A 51 -9.04 -2.23 3.25
N ALA A 52 -8.42 -2.92 2.29
CA ALA A 52 -7.77 -4.21 2.53
C ALA A 52 -6.58 -4.08 3.50
N GLU A 53 -5.74 -3.04 3.32
CA GLU A 53 -4.64 -2.72 4.22
C GLU A 53 -5.14 -2.39 5.63
N GLY A 54 -6.26 -1.68 5.75
CA GLY A 54 -6.94 -1.38 7.01
C GLY A 54 -7.37 -2.66 7.74
N SER A 55 -8.05 -3.58 7.04
CA SER A 55 -8.44 -4.88 7.58
C SER A 55 -7.22 -5.71 8.03
N VAL A 56 -6.16 -5.75 7.22
CA VAL A 56 -4.91 -6.44 7.56
C VAL A 56 -4.23 -5.80 8.77
N ASN A 57 -4.24 -4.47 8.88
CA ASN A 57 -3.68 -3.77 10.01
C ASN A 57 -4.46 -4.05 11.31
N LYS A 58 -5.80 -4.01 11.26
CA LYS A 58 -6.67 -4.41 12.39
C LYS A 58 -6.35 -5.83 12.85
N LEU A 59 -6.23 -6.77 11.92
CA LEU A 59 -5.86 -8.15 12.21
C LEU A 59 -4.47 -8.26 12.85
N LYS A 60 -3.48 -7.51 12.36
CA LYS A 60 -2.12 -7.46 12.95
C LYS A 60 -2.15 -6.90 14.38
N VAL A 61 -2.98 -5.88 14.65
CA VAL A 61 -3.16 -5.31 15.99
C VAL A 61 -3.76 -6.35 16.94
N ILE A 62 -4.83 -7.04 16.54
CA ILE A 62 -5.46 -8.10 17.34
C ILE A 62 -4.43 -9.18 17.68
N LYS A 63 -3.66 -9.65 16.70
CA LYS A 63 -2.59 -10.64 16.90
C LYS A 63 -1.50 -10.17 17.87
N ARG A 64 -1.18 -8.86 17.89
CA ARG A 64 -0.19 -8.25 18.80
C ARG A 64 -0.71 -8.16 20.24
N ILE A 65 -1.95 -7.73 20.44
CA ILE A 65 -2.63 -7.73 21.76
C ILE A 65 -2.70 -9.14 22.34
N MET A 66 -2.83 -10.12 21.45
CA MET A 66 -2.83 -11.54 21.73
C MET A 66 -1.45 -12.16 22.00
N TYR A 67 -0.38 -11.35 22.08
CA TYR A 67 1.00 -11.77 22.29
C TYR A 67 1.50 -12.84 21.30
N GLY A 68 0.90 -12.92 20.11
CA GLY A 68 1.25 -13.93 19.10
C GLY A 68 0.93 -15.39 19.45
N ARG A 69 0.31 -15.67 20.60
CA ARG A 69 0.09 -17.04 21.13
C ARG A 69 -1.21 -17.70 20.68
N ASN A 70 -1.62 -17.52 19.42
CA ASN A 70 -2.95 -17.97 18.98
C ASN A 70 -2.89 -18.82 17.72
N LYS A 71 -3.47 -20.02 17.81
CA LYS A 71 -3.85 -20.82 16.64
C LYS A 71 -4.89 -20.04 15.83
N PHE A 72 -4.98 -20.33 14.53
CA PHE A 72 -5.89 -19.64 13.61
C PHE A 72 -7.32 -19.52 14.16
N GLU A 73 -7.84 -20.58 14.77
CA GLU A 73 -9.19 -20.61 15.32
C GLU A 73 -9.44 -19.55 16.41
N MET A 74 -8.50 -19.38 17.35
CA MET A 74 -8.61 -18.37 18.40
C MET A 74 -8.52 -16.94 17.84
N LEU A 75 -7.66 -16.73 16.83
CA LEU A 75 -7.59 -15.44 16.15
C LEU A 75 -8.90 -15.13 15.42
N ARG A 76 -9.48 -16.12 14.73
CA ARG A 76 -10.76 -16.00 14.02
C ARG A 76 -11.89 -15.65 14.99
N GLN A 77 -12.02 -16.38 16.10
CA GLN A 77 -13.03 -16.11 17.12
C GLN A 77 -12.89 -14.69 17.69
N LYS A 78 -11.66 -14.25 17.98
CA LYS A 78 -11.42 -12.90 18.52
C LYS A 78 -11.74 -11.80 17.52
N VAL A 79 -11.39 -12.00 16.24
CA VAL A 79 -11.75 -11.05 15.16
C VAL A 79 -13.27 -10.94 15.05
N LEU A 80 -13.99 -12.06 14.92
CA LEU A 80 -15.45 -12.06 14.80
C LEU A 80 -16.14 -11.40 16.00
N LEU A 81 -15.66 -11.66 17.22
CA LEU A 81 -16.15 -10.99 18.42
C LEU A 81 -16.00 -9.47 18.36
N LEU A 82 -14.88 -8.97 17.83
CA LEU A 82 -14.59 -7.54 17.74
C LEU A 82 -15.32 -6.85 16.58
N GLU A 83 -15.67 -7.57 15.51
CA GLU A 83 -16.53 -7.04 14.44
C GLU A 83 -18.01 -7.02 14.84
N ASN A 84 -18.47 -7.99 15.63
CA ASN A 84 -19.88 -8.10 16.04
C ASN A 84 -20.28 -7.18 17.19
N ASN A 85 -19.31 -6.59 17.90
CA ASN A 85 -19.54 -5.67 19.03
C ASN A 85 -19.44 -4.18 18.64
N GLY A 86 -19.50 -3.89 17.33
CA GLY A 86 -19.49 -2.53 16.77
C GLY A 86 -20.87 -2.01 16.43
#